data_AF-A0A9D1B4F3-F1
#
_entry.id   AF-A0A9D1B4F3-F1
#
_cell.length_a   1.000
_cell.length_b   1.000
_cell.length_c   1.000
_cell.angle_alpha   90.00
_cell.angle_beta   90.00
_cell.angle_gamma   90.00
#
_symmetry.space_group_name_H-M   'P 1'
#
loop_
_entity.id
_entity.type
_entity.pdbx_description
1 polymer ?
#
loop_
_entity_poly.entity_id
_entity_poly.type
_entity_poly.pdbx_seq_one_letter_code
_entity_poly.pdbx_strand_id
1 'polypeptide(L)'
;MEPETTMSIAPRFRKLLDDCREMSLSHLGPLVERMFENADVALLDFAEKAESNQAQSLFFEAMNEIRRKHKAVAQCFFQDIGDSFDRFPDAEAAGQDDTDDDDEGGFGGLTLVKTDVMEESVAVSNAVRKLNGQLQEKLYALKQRLAVVNNGKPIEDGQIPAGPQVLGNAFRNAIDELDMETRVRIVIIALFDKYVLGHVGDLFTEYNER
;
A
#
# COMPACT_ATOMS: atom_id res chain seq x y z
N MET A 1 27.27 32.79 -17.47
CA MET A 1 26.13 31.86 -17.52
C MET A 1 26.75 30.49 -17.30
N GLU A 2 26.87 30.10 -16.03
CA GLU A 2 27.40 28.79 -15.65
C GLU A 2 26.26 27.77 -15.82
N PRO A 3 26.56 26.54 -16.29
CA PRO A 3 25.55 25.50 -16.39
C PRO A 3 25.17 25.06 -14.97
N GLU A 4 23.90 25.17 -14.62
CA GLU A 4 23.36 24.57 -13.40
C GLU A 4 23.67 23.08 -13.44
N THR A 5 24.44 22.64 -12.44
CA THR A 5 24.88 21.26 -12.30
C THR A 5 23.65 20.45 -11.90
N THR A 6 23.12 19.66 -12.84
CA THR A 6 22.13 18.61 -12.57
C THR A 6 22.65 17.74 -11.43
N MET A 7 22.13 17.92 -10.21
CA MET A 7 22.50 17.11 -9.05
C MET A 7 21.42 16.06 -8.80
N SER A 8 21.43 15.02 -9.64
CA SER A 8 20.75 13.76 -9.37
C SER A 8 21.15 13.22 -8.00
N ILE A 9 20.23 12.48 -7.34
CA ILE A 9 20.45 11.85 -6.02
C ILE A 9 21.88 11.30 -5.91
N ALA A 10 22.65 11.83 -4.96
CA ALA A 10 24.06 11.46 -4.82
C ALA A 10 24.20 9.93 -4.67
N PRO A 11 25.22 9.28 -5.28
CA PRO A 11 25.33 7.81 -5.29
C PRO A 11 25.25 7.13 -3.92
N ARG A 12 25.70 7.83 -2.87
CA ARG A 12 25.61 7.38 -1.47
C ARG A 12 24.17 7.24 -0.97
N PHE A 13 23.27 8.13 -1.41
CA PHE A 13 21.87 8.13 -1.01
C PHE A 13 21.07 7.09 -1.81
N ARG A 14 21.48 6.80 -3.05
CA ARG A 14 20.89 5.71 -3.82
C ARG A 14 21.12 4.36 -3.15
N LYS A 15 22.36 4.11 -2.69
CA LYS A 15 22.67 2.92 -1.88
C LYS A 15 21.85 2.86 -0.59
N LEU A 16 21.67 3.99 0.10
CA LEU A 16 20.84 4.04 1.31
C LEU A 16 19.37 3.69 1.00
N LEU A 17 18.81 4.19 -0.09
CA LEU A 17 17.45 3.86 -0.53
C LEU A 17 17.31 2.38 -0.91
N ASP A 18 18.33 1.79 -1.55
CA ASP A 18 18.36 0.36 -1.86
C ASP A 18 18.41 -0.49 -0.58
N ASP A 19 19.25 -0.12 0.39
CA ASP A 19 19.32 -0.78 1.70
C ASP A 19 17.96 -0.69 2.44
N CYS A 20 17.31 0.47 2.38
CA CYS A 20 15.98 0.67 2.96
C CYS A 20 14.90 -0.13 2.22
N ARG A 21 15.00 -0.28 0.90
CA ARG A 21 14.09 -1.12 0.10
C ARG A 21 14.18 -2.57 0.53
N GLU A 22 15.39 -3.13 0.59
CA GLU A 22 15.60 -4.52 1.02
C GLU A 22 15.06 -4.76 2.43
N MET A 23 15.32 -3.84 3.35
CA MET A 23 14.78 -3.85 4.70
C MET A 23 13.24 -3.84 4.70
N SER A 24 12.60 -2.91 3.98
CA SER A 24 11.14 -2.83 3.88
C SER A 24 10.52 -4.11 3.35
N LEU A 25 11.08 -4.69 2.28
CA LEU A 25 10.60 -5.94 1.71
C LEU A 25 10.77 -7.11 2.68
N SER A 26 11.91 -7.19 3.38
CA SER A 26 12.19 -8.24 4.36
C SER A 26 11.25 -8.19 5.58
N HIS A 27 10.83 -6.99 6.01
CA HIS A 27 9.87 -6.83 7.11
C HIS A 27 8.44 -7.14 6.68
N LEU A 28 8.04 -6.71 5.49
CA LEU A 28 6.67 -6.86 5.00
C LEU A 28 6.35 -8.30 4.57
N GLY A 29 7.34 -9.06 4.07
CA GLY A 29 7.20 -10.46 3.65
C GLY A 29 6.42 -11.33 4.65
N PRO A 30 6.98 -11.55 5.86
CA PRO A 30 6.35 -12.39 6.87
C PRO A 30 4.96 -11.90 7.32
N LEU A 31 4.71 -10.58 7.30
CA LEU A 31 3.42 -10.00 7.69
C LEU A 31 2.33 -10.32 6.66
N VAL A 32 2.65 -10.19 5.37
CA VAL A 32 1.74 -10.50 4.27
C VAL A 32 1.46 -12.00 4.20
N GLU A 33 2.48 -12.84 4.37
CA GLU A 33 2.31 -14.30 4.46
C GLU A 33 1.34 -14.67 5.59
N ARG A 34 1.58 -14.13 6.80
CA ARG A 34 0.72 -14.36 7.96
C ARG A 34 -0.71 -13.87 7.71
N MET A 35 -0.90 -12.75 7.04
CA MET A 35 -2.23 -12.26 6.68
C MET A 35 -2.98 -13.27 5.80
N PHE A 36 -2.34 -13.81 4.75
CA PHE A 36 -2.96 -14.80 3.87
C PHE A 36 -3.23 -16.13 4.58
N GLU A 37 -2.34 -16.59 5.45
CA GLU A 37 -2.58 -17.79 6.28
C GLU A 37 -3.81 -17.62 7.18
N ASN A 38 -4.08 -16.40 7.65
CA ASN A 38 -5.23 -16.09 8.50
C ASN A 38 -6.49 -15.72 7.70
N ALA A 39 -6.39 -15.50 6.38
CA ALA A 39 -7.52 -15.14 5.54
C ALA A 39 -8.55 -16.27 5.47
N ASP A 40 -8.09 -17.51 5.33
CA ASP A 40 -8.99 -18.68 5.30
C ASP A 40 -9.81 -18.80 6.58
N VAL A 41 -9.16 -18.65 7.74
CA VAL A 41 -9.84 -18.75 9.04
C VAL A 41 -10.89 -17.66 9.18
N ALA A 42 -10.55 -16.42 8.82
CA ALA A 42 -11.48 -15.31 8.88
C ALA A 42 -12.68 -15.51 7.94
N LEU A 43 -12.44 -15.91 6.69
CA LEU A 43 -13.52 -16.12 5.71
C LEU A 43 -14.42 -17.29 6.08
N LEU A 44 -13.88 -18.34 6.70
CA LEU A 44 -14.68 -19.43 7.24
C LEU A 44 -15.60 -18.93 8.36
N ASP A 45 -15.10 -18.13 9.30
CA ASP A 45 -15.91 -17.55 10.37
C ASP A 45 -17.07 -16.70 9.81
N PHE A 46 -16.85 -15.98 8.70
CA PHE A 46 -17.90 -15.23 8.01
C PHE A 46 -18.89 -16.14 7.28
N ALA A 47 -18.39 -17.22 6.64
CA ALA A 47 -19.23 -18.21 5.96
C ALA A 47 -20.15 -18.96 6.93
N GLU A 48 -19.67 -19.31 8.13
CA GLU A 48 -20.46 -19.98 9.17
C GLU A 48 -21.56 -19.09 9.76
N LYS A 49 -21.34 -17.78 9.76
CA LYS A 49 -22.30 -16.76 10.27
C LYS A 49 -23.24 -16.23 9.20
N ALA A 50 -23.06 -16.64 7.94
CA ALA A 50 -23.86 -16.15 6.84
C ALA A 50 -25.32 -16.59 6.96
N GLU A 51 -26.26 -15.64 6.80
CA GLU A 51 -27.70 -15.90 6.94
C GLU A 51 -28.32 -16.61 5.73
N SER A 52 -27.57 -16.76 4.64
CA SER A 52 -28.04 -17.40 3.41
C SER A 52 -26.97 -18.26 2.76
N ASN A 53 -27.41 -19.31 2.07
CA ASN A 53 -26.53 -20.17 1.29
C ASN A 53 -25.76 -19.39 0.22
N GLN A 54 -26.38 -18.34 -0.36
CA GLN A 54 -25.72 -17.48 -1.35
C GLN A 54 -24.54 -16.73 -0.72
N ALA A 55 -24.74 -16.09 0.43
CA ALA A 55 -23.67 -15.41 1.16
C ALA A 55 -22.57 -16.39 1.60
N GLN A 56 -22.93 -17.59 2.02
CA GLN A 56 -21.97 -18.62 2.37
C GLN A 56 -21.12 -19.06 1.15
N SER A 57 -21.74 -19.27 -0.02
CA SER A 57 -21.05 -19.60 -1.26
C SER A 57 -20.05 -18.52 -1.66
N LEU A 58 -20.40 -17.24 -1.52
CA LEU A 58 -19.51 -16.11 -1.83
C LEU A 58 -18.21 -16.15 -1.01
N PHE A 59 -18.28 -16.46 0.28
CA PHE A 59 -17.07 -16.60 1.12
C PHE A 59 -16.23 -17.82 0.72
N PHE A 60 -16.85 -18.96 0.40
CA PHE A 60 -16.10 -20.13 -0.06
C PHE A 60 -15.42 -19.93 -1.43
N GLU A 61 -16.09 -19.25 -2.35
CA GLU A 61 -15.50 -18.86 -3.64
C GLU A 61 -14.29 -17.95 -3.43
N ALA A 62 -14.41 -16.94 -2.56
CA ALA A 62 -13.31 -16.06 -2.22
C ALA A 62 -12.12 -16.79 -1.57
N MET A 63 -12.35 -17.76 -0.69
CA MET A 63 -11.28 -18.60 -0.11
C MET A 63 -10.49 -19.31 -1.21
N ASN A 64 -11.18 -19.90 -2.19
CA ASN A 64 -10.53 -20.58 -3.30
C ASN A 64 -9.75 -19.61 -4.20
N GLU A 65 -10.31 -18.44 -4.48
CA GLU A 65 -9.66 -17.40 -5.29
C GLU A 65 -8.38 -16.89 -4.62
N ILE A 66 -8.42 -16.62 -3.30
CA ILE A 66 -7.24 -16.20 -2.53
C ILE A 66 -6.18 -17.31 -2.52
N ARG A 67 -6.56 -18.55 -2.23
CA ARG A 67 -5.61 -19.68 -2.29
C ARG A 67 -4.93 -19.80 -3.64
N ARG A 68 -5.67 -19.55 -4.73
CA ARG A 68 -5.16 -19.61 -6.10
C ARG A 68 -4.23 -18.43 -6.43
N LYS A 69 -4.58 -17.20 -6.01
CA LYS A 69 -3.92 -15.96 -6.46
C LYS A 69 -3.06 -15.25 -5.41
N HIS A 70 -2.97 -15.72 -4.17
CA HIS A 70 -2.22 -15.04 -3.09
C HIS A 70 -0.78 -14.67 -3.49
N LYS A 71 -0.09 -15.52 -4.27
CA LYS A 71 1.26 -15.23 -4.76
C LYS A 71 1.30 -14.09 -5.76
N ALA A 72 0.31 -14.00 -6.65
CA ALA A 72 0.19 -12.91 -7.63
C ALA A 72 -0.12 -11.59 -6.92
N VAL A 73 -1.05 -11.62 -5.94
CA VAL A 73 -1.36 -10.45 -5.10
C VAL A 73 -0.12 -9.99 -4.33
N ALA A 74 0.59 -10.92 -3.66
CA ALA A 74 1.82 -10.59 -2.96
C ALA A 74 2.88 -10.00 -3.90
N GLN A 75 3.05 -10.57 -5.10
CA GLN A 75 3.98 -10.05 -6.10
C GLN A 75 3.62 -8.63 -6.53
N CYS A 76 2.35 -8.36 -6.85
CA CYS A 76 1.88 -7.02 -7.20
C CYS A 76 2.13 -6.01 -6.06
N PHE A 77 1.80 -6.40 -4.83
CA PHE A 77 2.07 -5.59 -3.64
C PHE A 77 3.55 -5.26 -3.49
N PHE A 78 4.43 -6.26 -3.49
CA PHE A 78 5.88 -6.03 -3.31
C PHE A 78 6.53 -5.28 -4.48
N GLN A 79 5.99 -5.45 -5.69
CA GLN A 79 6.42 -4.66 -6.85
C GLN A 79 6.07 -3.18 -6.64
N ASP A 80 4.83 -2.86 -6.26
CA ASP A 80 4.43 -1.47 -5.97
C ASP A 80 5.26 -0.84 -4.83
N ILE A 81 5.60 -1.63 -3.80
CA ILE A 81 6.51 -1.17 -2.73
C ILE A 81 7.90 -0.89 -3.30
N GLY A 82 8.47 -1.79 -4.09
CA GLY A 82 9.76 -1.57 -4.74
C GLY A 82 9.74 -0.29 -5.59
N ASP A 83 8.75 -0.18 -6.48
CA ASP A 83 8.59 0.95 -7.39
C ASP A 83 8.41 2.28 -6.64
N SER A 84 7.96 2.27 -5.38
CA SER A 84 7.89 3.48 -4.56
C SER A 84 9.26 4.07 -4.21
N PHE A 85 10.30 3.23 -4.10
CA PHE A 85 11.68 3.68 -3.91
C PHE A 85 12.28 4.19 -5.21
N ASP A 86 11.89 3.63 -6.36
CA ASP A 86 12.33 4.10 -7.68
C ASP A 86 11.68 5.44 -8.05
N ARG A 87 10.41 5.64 -7.64
CA ARG A 87 9.65 6.88 -7.79
C ARG A 87 9.98 7.93 -6.74
N PHE A 88 10.83 7.61 -5.75
CA PHE A 88 11.22 8.59 -4.74
C PHE A 88 11.73 9.85 -5.44
N PRO A 89 11.14 11.03 -5.15
CA PRO A 89 11.38 12.21 -5.96
C PRO A 89 12.87 12.53 -6.01
N ASP A 90 13.40 12.59 -7.24
CA ASP A 90 14.61 13.34 -7.52
C ASP A 90 14.16 14.79 -7.75
N ALA A 91 14.71 15.71 -6.97
CA ALA A 91 14.28 17.11 -6.92
C ALA A 91 14.24 17.81 -8.30
N GLU A 92 14.88 17.25 -9.33
CA GLU A 92 14.92 17.80 -10.69
C GLU A 92 13.88 17.17 -11.65
N ALA A 93 13.31 16.00 -11.33
CA ALA A 93 12.34 15.33 -12.20
C ALA A 93 10.90 15.87 -12.06
N ALA A 94 10.56 16.45 -10.91
CA ALA A 94 9.22 16.97 -10.62
C ALA A 94 8.87 18.30 -11.33
N GLY A 95 9.58 18.64 -12.41
CA GLY A 95 9.27 19.80 -13.26
C GLY A 95 8.33 19.49 -14.44
N GLN A 96 7.99 18.23 -14.69
CA GLN A 96 7.18 17.79 -15.82
C GLN A 96 6.36 16.56 -15.45
N ASP A 97 5.12 16.79 -15.00
CA ASP A 97 3.90 15.98 -15.25
C ASP A 97 2.86 16.25 -14.15
N ASP A 98 2.27 17.45 -14.20
CA ASP A 98 0.86 17.59 -13.82
C ASP A 98 0.06 17.17 -15.06
N THR A 99 -0.29 15.89 -15.15
CA THR A 99 -1.40 15.47 -15.99
C THR A 99 -2.43 14.82 -15.08
N ASP A 100 -3.31 15.66 -14.54
CA ASP A 100 -4.64 15.25 -14.08
C ASP A 100 -5.37 14.66 -15.30
N ASP A 101 -5.38 13.34 -15.44
CA ASP A 101 -6.33 12.64 -16.30
C ASP A 101 -7.58 12.29 -15.47
N ASP A 102 -8.47 13.29 -15.36
CA ASP A 102 -9.89 13.07 -15.11
C ASP A 102 -10.52 12.52 -16.42
N ASP A 103 -10.69 11.19 -16.52
CA ASP A 103 -11.44 10.60 -17.64
C ASP A 103 -12.89 10.30 -17.22
N GLU A 104 -13.77 11.23 -17.58
CA GLU A 104 -15.22 11.06 -17.62
C GLU A 104 -15.63 10.23 -18.86
N GLY A 105 -16.21 9.03 -18.66
CA GLY A 105 -17.00 8.41 -19.73
C GLY A 105 -17.53 7.00 -19.48
N GLY A 106 -18.85 6.84 -19.29
CA GLY A 106 -19.49 5.52 -19.40
C GLY A 106 -20.86 5.33 -18.75
N PHE A 107 -21.82 6.24 -18.95
CA PHE A 107 -23.17 6.21 -18.37
C PHE A 107 -23.94 4.89 -18.70
N GLY A 108 -24.29 4.10 -17.67
CA GLY A 108 -25.25 2.98 -17.81
C GLY A 108 -25.18 1.85 -16.78
N GLY A 109 -24.06 1.66 -16.08
CA GLY A 109 -23.87 0.64 -15.03
C GLY A 109 -23.03 1.12 -13.83
N LEU A 110 -22.81 2.44 -13.73
CA LEU A 110 -21.76 3.06 -12.94
C LEU A 110 -22.06 3.28 -11.46
N THR A 111 -23.32 3.25 -11.02
CA THR A 111 -23.65 3.71 -9.66
C THR A 111 -23.20 2.71 -8.59
N LEU A 112 -23.39 1.42 -8.81
CA LEU A 112 -22.97 0.37 -7.87
C LEU A 112 -21.44 0.22 -7.87
N VAL A 113 -20.82 0.11 -9.06
CA VAL A 113 -19.35 0.01 -9.20
C VAL A 113 -18.65 1.22 -8.55
N LYS A 114 -19.17 2.44 -8.71
CA LYS A 114 -18.63 3.63 -8.02
C LYS A 114 -18.82 3.59 -6.51
N THR A 115 -19.88 2.96 -6.01
CA THR A 115 -20.14 2.82 -4.57
C THR A 115 -19.17 1.80 -3.96
N ASP A 116 -18.96 0.67 -4.62
CA ASP A 116 -18.04 -0.38 -4.19
C ASP A 116 -16.59 0.12 -4.08
N VAL A 117 -16.09 0.79 -5.12
CA VAL A 117 -14.75 1.40 -5.13
C VAL A 117 -14.61 2.46 -4.02
N MET A 118 -15.69 3.18 -3.72
CA MET A 118 -15.69 4.18 -2.65
C MET A 118 -15.63 3.53 -1.26
N GLU A 119 -16.34 2.42 -1.02
CA GLU A 119 -16.27 1.68 0.23
C GLU A 119 -14.85 1.15 0.51
N GLU A 120 -14.22 0.55 -0.50
CA GLU A 120 -12.84 0.06 -0.41
C GLU A 120 -11.85 1.20 -0.13
N SER A 121 -11.97 2.31 -0.86
CA SER A 121 -11.14 3.51 -0.65
C SER A 121 -11.29 4.06 0.77
N VAL A 122 -12.51 4.09 1.32
CA VAL A 122 -12.77 4.54 2.69
C VAL A 122 -12.14 3.58 3.70
N ALA A 123 -12.26 2.26 3.51
CA ALA A 123 -11.67 1.27 4.40
C ALA A 123 -10.14 1.40 4.47
N VAL A 124 -9.48 1.51 3.31
CA VAL A 124 -8.02 1.73 3.22
C VAL A 124 -7.64 3.06 3.85
N SER A 125 -8.35 4.14 3.51
CA SER A 125 -8.07 5.48 4.05
C SER A 125 -8.15 5.52 5.57
N ASN A 126 -9.11 4.83 6.17
CA ASN A 126 -9.26 4.74 7.63
C ASN A 126 -8.08 3.98 8.27
N ALA A 127 -7.69 2.84 7.68
CA ALA A 127 -6.55 2.06 8.16
C ALA A 127 -5.24 2.87 8.08
N VAL A 128 -5.02 3.57 6.98
CA VAL A 128 -3.85 4.45 6.77
C VAL A 128 -3.85 5.63 7.76
N ARG A 129 -5.01 6.28 7.98
CA ARG A 129 -5.14 7.38 8.96
C ARG A 129 -4.82 6.91 10.38
N LYS A 130 -5.33 5.73 10.76
CA LYS A 130 -5.04 5.09 12.04
C LYS A 130 -3.53 4.83 12.20
N LEU A 131 -2.88 4.27 11.18
CA LEU A 131 -1.44 4.02 11.21
C LEU A 131 -0.63 5.32 11.30
N ASN A 132 -1.01 6.35 10.53
CA ASN A 132 -0.37 7.67 10.60
C ASN A 132 -0.45 8.28 12.00
N GLY A 133 -1.60 8.16 12.67
CA GLY A 133 -1.77 8.62 14.05
C GLY A 133 -0.88 7.85 15.04
N GLN A 134 -0.71 6.55 14.85
CA GLN A 134 0.16 5.71 15.70
C GLN A 134 1.64 6.01 15.50
N LEU A 135 2.05 6.38 14.29
CA LEU A 135 3.45 6.57 13.91
C LEU A 135 3.83 8.05 13.73
N GLN A 136 3.01 8.99 14.19
CA GLN A 136 3.16 10.41 13.91
C GLN A 136 4.58 10.95 14.17
N GLU A 137 5.17 10.64 15.33
CA GLU A 137 6.52 11.09 15.68
C GLU A 137 7.60 10.45 14.79
N LYS A 138 7.48 9.14 14.52
CA LYS A 138 8.42 8.40 13.66
C LYS A 138 8.37 8.88 12.21
N LEU A 139 7.16 9.14 11.69
CA LEU A 139 6.96 9.64 10.33
C LEU A 139 7.46 11.07 10.19
N TYR A 140 7.25 11.92 11.21
CA TYR A 140 7.80 13.27 11.21
C TYR A 140 9.33 13.26 11.12
N ALA A 141 9.99 12.45 11.96
CA ALA A 141 11.43 12.33 11.95
C ALA A 141 11.95 11.74 10.62
N LEU A 142 11.22 10.77 10.05
CA LEU A 142 11.56 10.16 8.77
C LEU A 142 11.46 11.16 7.61
N LYS A 143 10.39 11.96 7.56
CA LYS A 143 10.23 13.02 6.55
C LYS A 143 11.39 14.02 6.57
N GLN A 144 11.86 14.41 7.76
CA GLN A 144 13.01 15.31 7.87
C GLN A 144 14.29 14.69 7.29
N ARG A 145 14.54 13.40 7.56
CA ARG A 145 15.68 12.67 7.00
C ARG A 145 15.57 12.52 5.48
N LEU A 146 14.39 12.13 4.99
CA LEU A 146 14.12 11.99 3.56
C LEU A 146 14.20 13.34 2.83
N ALA A 147 13.85 14.45 3.47
CA ALA A 147 14.05 15.78 2.90
C ALA A 147 15.54 16.08 2.65
N VAL A 148 16.45 15.65 3.53
CA VAL A 148 17.90 15.77 3.30
C VAL A 148 18.33 14.93 2.08
N VAL A 149 17.74 13.75 1.90
CA VAL A 149 17.96 12.91 0.72
C VAL A 149 17.41 13.57 -0.55
N ASN A 150 16.28 14.29 -0.44
CA ASN A 150 15.61 15.03 -1.51
C ASN A 150 16.12 16.49 -1.61
N ASN A 151 17.43 16.72 -1.45
CA ASN A 151 18.07 18.04 -1.63
C ASN A 151 17.44 19.18 -0.78
N GLY A 152 16.92 18.86 0.39
CA GLY A 152 16.28 19.79 1.32
C GLY A 152 14.81 20.11 1.01
N LYS A 153 14.22 19.52 -0.03
CA LYS A 153 12.80 19.70 -0.36
C LYS A 153 11.91 18.88 0.60
N PRO A 154 10.78 19.44 1.05
CA PRO A 154 9.87 18.73 1.94
C PRO A 154 9.31 17.47 1.26
N ILE A 155 9.02 16.46 2.08
CA ILE A 155 8.44 15.18 1.66
C ILE A 155 7.01 15.09 2.19
N GLU A 156 6.07 14.81 1.31
CA GLU A 156 4.68 14.56 1.65
C GLU A 156 4.44 13.10 2.09
N ASP A 157 3.31 12.82 2.74
CA ASP A 157 3.00 11.46 3.22
C ASP A 157 2.93 10.42 2.09
N GLY A 158 2.47 10.81 0.91
CA GLY A 158 2.40 9.96 -0.28
C GLY A 158 3.76 9.67 -0.93
N GLN A 159 4.79 10.45 -0.58
CA GLN A 159 6.13 10.36 -1.17
C GLN A 159 7.11 9.55 -0.31
N ILE A 160 6.70 9.14 0.90
CA ILE A 160 7.52 8.28 1.77
C ILE A 160 7.52 6.87 1.15
N PRO A 161 8.67 6.35 0.67
CA PRO A 161 8.73 4.98 0.16
C PRO A 161 8.35 3.98 1.24
N ALA A 162 7.55 2.98 0.89
CA ALA A 162 6.94 2.06 1.85
C ALA A 162 6.19 2.75 3.02
N GLY A 163 5.82 4.03 2.87
CA GLY A 163 5.06 4.78 3.86
C GLY A 163 3.60 4.33 3.95
N PRO A 164 2.84 4.79 4.97
CA PRO A 164 1.46 4.35 5.18
C PRO A 164 0.55 4.51 3.96
N GLN A 165 0.67 5.63 3.23
CA GLN A 165 -0.11 5.87 2.02
C GLN A 165 0.26 4.90 0.89
N VAL A 166 1.56 4.67 0.68
CA VAL A 166 2.07 3.71 -0.31
C VAL A 166 1.59 2.30 0.03
N LEU A 167 1.70 1.87 1.28
CA LEU A 167 1.24 0.56 1.73
C LEU A 167 -0.26 0.35 1.48
N GLY A 168 -1.09 1.34 1.80
CA GLY A 168 -2.52 1.28 1.58
C GLY A 168 -2.89 1.18 0.10
N ASN A 169 -2.30 2.05 -0.73
CA ASN A 169 -2.56 2.08 -2.17
C ASN A 169 -2.05 0.81 -2.87
N ALA A 170 -0.82 0.37 -2.56
CA ALA A 170 -0.24 -0.85 -3.10
C ALA A 170 -1.10 -2.07 -2.78
N PHE A 171 -1.64 -2.16 -1.56
CA PHE A 171 -2.50 -3.27 -1.20
C PHE A 171 -3.84 -3.23 -1.92
N ARG A 172 -4.45 -2.04 -2.06
CA ARG A 172 -5.69 -1.86 -2.83
C ARG A 172 -5.52 -2.31 -4.27
N ASN A 173 -4.44 -1.86 -4.93
CA ASN A 173 -4.12 -2.27 -6.30
C ASN A 173 -3.90 -3.79 -6.39
N ALA A 174 -3.20 -4.37 -5.41
CA ALA A 174 -2.90 -5.79 -5.42
C ALA A 174 -4.16 -6.68 -5.30
N ILE A 175 -5.16 -6.26 -4.51
CA ILE A 175 -6.40 -7.02 -4.38
C ILE A 175 -7.35 -6.87 -5.58
N ASP A 176 -7.08 -5.95 -6.51
CA ASP A 176 -7.82 -5.87 -7.78
C ASP A 176 -7.60 -7.10 -8.68
N GLU A 177 -6.48 -7.82 -8.47
CA GLU A 177 -6.23 -9.13 -9.10
C GLU A 177 -7.24 -10.22 -8.68
N LEU A 178 -7.96 -10.00 -7.57
CA LEU A 178 -8.92 -10.95 -7.03
C LEU A 178 -10.33 -10.66 -7.56
N ASP A 179 -10.93 -11.65 -8.20
CA ASP A 179 -12.32 -11.59 -8.66
C ASP A 179 -13.24 -12.01 -7.51
N MET A 180 -13.68 -11.02 -6.73
CA MET A 180 -14.49 -11.23 -5.53
C MET A 180 -15.37 -10.02 -5.25
N GLU A 181 -16.51 -10.27 -4.59
CA GLU A 181 -17.45 -9.23 -4.17
C GLU A 181 -16.82 -8.24 -3.19
N THR A 182 -17.22 -6.96 -3.28
CA THR A 182 -16.81 -5.85 -2.41
C THR A 182 -16.80 -6.20 -0.93
N ARG A 183 -17.83 -6.93 -0.46
CA ARG A 183 -17.93 -7.34 0.95
C ARG A 183 -16.75 -8.18 1.39
N VAL A 184 -16.28 -9.08 0.53
CA VAL A 184 -15.11 -9.91 0.81
C VAL A 184 -13.84 -9.07 0.75
N ARG A 185 -13.72 -8.17 -0.23
CA ARG A 185 -12.59 -7.22 -0.32
C ARG A 185 -12.43 -6.39 0.95
N ILE A 186 -13.52 -5.90 1.53
CA ILE A 186 -13.52 -5.17 2.81
C ILE A 186 -12.96 -6.05 3.95
N VAL A 187 -13.32 -7.34 4.00
CA VAL A 187 -12.75 -8.28 4.98
C VAL A 187 -11.24 -8.42 4.77
N ILE A 188 -10.78 -8.54 3.52
CA ILE A 188 -9.36 -8.64 3.20
C ILE A 188 -8.59 -7.37 3.58
N ILE A 189 -9.16 -6.18 3.33
CA ILE A 189 -8.59 -4.90 3.79
C ILE A 189 -8.52 -4.83 5.32
N ALA A 190 -9.53 -5.33 6.03
CA ALA A 190 -9.51 -5.39 7.49
C ALA A 190 -8.43 -6.37 8.02
N LEU A 191 -8.18 -7.48 7.32
CA LEU A 191 -7.07 -8.37 7.63
C LEU A 191 -5.72 -7.70 7.38
N PHE A 192 -5.58 -6.92 6.31
CA PHE A 192 -4.38 -6.14 6.05
C PHE A 192 -4.09 -5.11 7.15
N ASP A 193 -5.10 -4.36 7.60
CA ASP A 193 -4.96 -3.47 8.76
C ASP A 193 -4.50 -4.25 10.01
N LYS A 194 -5.12 -5.39 10.29
CA LYS A 194 -4.84 -6.18 11.50
C LYS A 194 -3.45 -6.83 11.48
N TYR A 195 -3.09 -7.51 10.39
CA TYR A 195 -1.91 -8.38 10.34
C TYR A 195 -0.68 -7.67 9.77
N VAL A 196 -0.86 -6.71 8.87
CA VAL A 196 0.24 -5.95 8.27
C VAL A 196 0.38 -4.61 8.96
N LEU A 197 -0.56 -3.67 8.77
CA LEU A 197 -0.41 -2.29 9.27
C LEU A 197 -0.30 -2.23 10.80
N GLY A 198 -0.98 -3.11 11.52
CA GLY A 198 -0.88 -3.22 12.98
C GLY A 198 0.52 -3.63 13.49
N HIS A 199 1.41 -4.11 12.62
CA HIS A 199 2.72 -4.65 12.97
C HIS A 199 3.90 -3.99 12.24
N VAL A 200 3.66 -3.02 11.33
CA VAL A 200 4.76 -2.32 10.62
C VAL A 200 5.50 -1.28 11.48
N GLY A 201 5.15 -1.11 12.76
CA GLY A 201 5.80 -0.10 13.62
C GLY A 201 7.31 -0.29 13.79
N ASP A 202 7.77 -1.54 13.79
CA ASP A 202 9.20 -1.87 13.89
C ASP A 202 9.97 -1.47 12.64
N LEU A 203 9.35 -1.61 11.45
CA LEU A 203 9.92 -1.14 10.18
C LEU A 203 10.25 0.36 10.24
N PHE A 204 9.33 1.20 10.73
CA PHE A 204 9.58 2.65 10.83
C PHE A 204 10.56 3.02 11.94
N THR A 205 10.81 2.12 12.89
CA THR A 205 11.89 2.30 13.87
C THR A 205 13.22 2.09 13.17
N GLU A 206 13.41 0.96 12.49
CA GLU A 206 14.66 0.65 11.78
C GLU A 206 14.93 1.66 10.65
N TYR A 207 13.89 2.10 9.93
CA TYR A 207 14.02 3.10 8.87
C TYR A 207 14.56 4.44 9.40
N ASN A 208 14.23 4.82 10.64
CA ASN A 208 14.77 6.04 11.24
C ASN A 208 16.20 5.88 11.79
N GLU A 209 16.72 4.66 11.88
CA GLU A 209 18.06 4.34 12.40
C GLU A 209 19.12 4.19 11.30
N ARG A 210 18.70 4.13 10.04
CA ARG A 210 19.56 4.19 8.85
C ARG A 210 20.08 5.62 8.62
#